data_AF-A0A503W742-F1
#
_entry.id   AF-A0A503W742-F1
#
_cell.length_a   1.000
_cell.length_b   1.000
_cell.length_c   1.000
_cell.angle_alpha   90.00
_cell.angle_beta   90.00
_cell.angle_gamma   90.00
#
_symmetry.space_group_name_H-M   'P 1'
#
loop_
_entity.id
_entity.type
_entity.pdbx_description
1 polymer ?
#
loop_
_entity_poly.entity_id
_entity_poly.type
_entity_poly.pdbx_seq_one_letter_code
_entity_poly.pdbx_strand_id
1 'polypeptide(L)'
;MTKERAIRKDENVLASSLAELQIVTSSTARNLTLARTERGLLGFELPAAVRFYQQMMLIRLVEERLLDLFSQGLLFGTTHTSIGQEANAVGVINALDRDRDIVWSNHRCHGHFIAYSGEVEGLIAEIMGRVTGICGGRGGSQHLCFRNFHSNGIQGGIAPVAVGSALARKDEGAVAVVFLGDGTMGEGAVYESLNLASVFAAPVVFVIEDNEIAQTTPKHLTVSGSIVARAEPFGVRTFAYDGNDPIAIYELAQEAIGYVRAKSRPCWLYLRTERIGPHSKGDDTRPAERLEQARARDPIPPMRRRVANADEIDAYCLNVVDRAVESAAAAALARG
;
A
#
# COMPACT_ATOMS: atom_id res chain seq x y z
N MET A 1 16.68 -47.87 -20.15
CA MET A 1 17.12 -47.31 -18.86
C MET A 1 17.13 -45.78 -18.95
N THR A 2 16.12 -45.14 -19.57
CA THR A 2 14.82 -44.67 -19.05
C THR A 2 14.89 -43.59 -17.95
N LYS A 3 14.36 -42.42 -18.32
CA LYS A 3 14.21 -41.14 -17.60
C LYS A 3 13.32 -41.20 -16.33
N GLU A 4 12.94 -42.39 -15.86
CA GLU A 4 12.03 -42.58 -14.71
C GLU A 4 12.73 -42.52 -13.34
N ARG A 5 14.07 -42.50 -13.28
CA ARG A 5 14.80 -42.51 -12.01
C ARG A 5 15.08 -41.12 -11.42
N ALA A 6 14.91 -40.05 -12.20
CA ALA A 6 15.12 -38.68 -11.74
C ALA A 6 13.86 -38.08 -11.07
N ILE A 7 12.66 -38.46 -11.53
CA ILE A 7 11.39 -37.91 -11.03
C ILE A 7 11.04 -38.45 -9.62
N ARG A 8 11.45 -39.68 -9.29
CA ARG A 8 11.17 -40.30 -7.97
C ARG A 8 12.02 -39.77 -6.81
N LYS A 9 13.06 -38.96 -7.06
CA LYS A 9 13.87 -38.37 -5.97
C LYS A 9 13.30 -37.06 -5.45
N ASP A 10 12.57 -36.31 -6.27
CA ASP A 10 12.00 -35.01 -5.88
C ASP A 10 10.66 -35.15 -5.13
N GLU A 11 9.85 -36.17 -5.44
CA GLU A 11 8.60 -36.45 -4.70
C GLU A 11 8.84 -36.86 -3.25
N ASN A 12 9.94 -37.55 -2.96
CA ASN A 12 10.28 -37.98 -1.59
C ASN A 12 10.77 -36.82 -0.70
N VAL A 13 11.32 -35.74 -1.27
CA VAL A 13 11.74 -34.56 -0.50
C VAL A 13 10.51 -33.71 -0.13
N LEU A 14 9.54 -33.57 -1.04
CA LEU A 14 8.26 -32.89 -0.81
C LEU A 14 7.37 -33.63 0.20
N ALA A 15 7.35 -34.97 0.18
CA ALA A 15 6.59 -35.75 1.15
C ALA A 15 7.22 -35.68 2.56
N SER A 16 8.54 -35.53 2.66
CA SER A 16 9.24 -35.44 3.95
C SER A 16 9.07 -34.07 4.64
N SER A 17 8.92 -32.97 3.88
CA SER A 17 8.72 -31.63 4.45
C SER A 17 7.30 -31.40 4.99
N LEU A 18 6.31 -32.16 4.49
CA LEU A 18 4.94 -32.13 4.99
C LEU A 18 4.78 -32.85 6.34
N ALA A 19 5.69 -33.76 6.69
CA ALA A 19 5.65 -34.48 7.96
C ALA A 19 6.19 -33.66 9.16
N GLU A 20 7.01 -32.64 8.92
CA GLU A 20 7.55 -31.76 9.97
C GLU A 20 6.58 -30.64 10.39
N LEU A 21 5.41 -30.55 9.75
CA LEU A 21 4.40 -29.51 9.96
C LEU A 21 3.53 -29.68 11.22
N GLN A 22 3.77 -30.70 12.05
CA GLN A 22 2.87 -31.01 13.18
C GLN A 22 3.33 -30.61 14.59
N ILE A 23 4.54 -30.08 14.81
CA ILE A 23 4.98 -29.82 16.19
C ILE A 23 5.87 -28.57 16.29
N VAL A 24 5.28 -27.39 16.53
CA VAL A 24 5.85 -26.39 17.45
C VAL A 24 4.73 -25.53 18.05
N THR A 25 4.31 -25.86 19.26
CA THR A 25 3.49 -24.99 20.10
C THR A 25 4.37 -24.19 21.07
N SER A 26 3.93 -22.95 21.32
CA SER A 26 4.26 -22.07 22.44
C SER A 26 5.52 -21.18 22.40
N SER A 27 5.27 -19.90 22.72
CA SER A 27 6.16 -18.89 23.30
C SER A 27 7.28 -18.23 22.45
N THR A 28 7.75 -18.80 21.35
CA THR A 28 8.84 -18.17 20.54
C THR A 28 8.33 -17.31 19.37
N ALA A 29 7.00 -17.21 19.20
CA ALA A 29 6.34 -16.66 18.02
C ALA A 29 6.51 -15.15 17.79
N ARG A 30 6.91 -14.35 18.79
CA ARG A 30 6.99 -12.88 18.62
C ARG A 30 8.23 -12.40 17.86
N ASN A 31 9.31 -13.17 17.85
CA ASN A 31 10.56 -12.75 17.19
C ASN A 31 10.79 -13.43 15.82
N LEU A 32 9.94 -14.37 15.41
CA LEU A 32 10.06 -15.11 14.15
C LEU A 32 9.22 -14.53 13.01
N THR A 33 8.30 -13.60 13.28
CA THR A 33 7.41 -13.00 12.26
C THR A 33 8.14 -11.94 11.42
N LEU A 34 9.09 -11.20 12.01
CA LEU A 34 9.78 -10.08 11.36
C LEU A 34 10.84 -10.48 10.33
N ALA A 35 11.37 -11.70 10.38
CA ALA A 35 12.38 -12.18 9.43
C ALA A 35 11.78 -12.87 8.18
N ARG A 36 10.45 -13.02 8.11
CA ARG A 36 9.71 -13.77 7.07
C ARG A 36 9.02 -12.90 6.02
N THR A 37 9.13 -11.57 6.10
CA THR A 37 8.50 -10.66 5.12
C THR A 37 9.32 -10.50 3.83
N GLU A 38 10.63 -10.76 3.86
CA GLU A 38 11.47 -10.79 2.64
C GLU A 38 11.81 -12.20 2.15
N ARG A 39 11.87 -13.16 3.07
CA ARG A 39 12.10 -14.57 2.76
C ARG A 39 10.77 -15.29 2.73
N GLY A 40 10.35 -15.74 1.55
CA GLY A 40 9.14 -16.56 1.39
C GLY A 40 9.18 -17.84 2.24
N LEU A 41 8.13 -18.66 2.12
CA LEU A 41 7.88 -19.91 2.86
C LEU A 41 9.08 -20.88 3.01
N LEU A 42 10.17 -20.70 2.27
CA LEU A 42 11.37 -21.56 2.22
C LEU A 42 12.71 -20.86 2.47
N GLY A 43 12.74 -19.59 2.92
CA GLY A 43 14.02 -18.91 3.18
C GLY A 43 14.71 -18.30 1.95
N PHE A 44 14.06 -18.32 0.77
CA PHE A 44 14.52 -17.69 -0.47
C PHE A 44 13.74 -16.40 -0.75
N GLU A 45 14.37 -15.44 -1.45
CA GLU A 45 13.66 -14.29 -2.02
C GLU A 45 12.68 -14.77 -3.10
N LEU A 46 11.40 -14.42 -2.93
CA LEU A 46 10.38 -14.72 -3.93
C LEU A 46 10.58 -13.83 -5.17
N PRO A 47 10.30 -14.34 -6.38
CA PRO A 47 10.22 -13.49 -7.58
C PRO A 47 9.29 -12.29 -7.34
N ALA A 48 9.65 -11.12 -7.87
CA ALA A 48 8.90 -9.88 -7.65
C ALA A 48 7.40 -10.04 -7.98
N ALA A 49 7.06 -10.74 -9.05
CA ALA A 49 5.66 -11.00 -9.43
C ALA A 49 4.87 -11.77 -8.35
N VAL A 50 5.48 -12.77 -7.71
CA VAL A 50 4.86 -13.57 -6.64
C VAL A 50 4.68 -12.71 -5.38
N ARG A 51 5.74 -11.99 -4.98
CA ARG A 51 5.69 -11.09 -3.82
C ARG A 51 4.64 -9.99 -3.99
N PHE A 52 4.62 -9.34 -5.16
CA PHE A 52 3.70 -8.24 -5.46
C PHE A 52 2.26 -8.73 -5.53
N TYR A 53 2.01 -9.89 -6.15
CA TYR A 53 0.69 -10.50 -6.14
C TYR A 53 0.22 -10.81 -4.72
N GLN A 54 1.06 -11.43 -3.89
CA GLN A 54 0.74 -11.72 -2.49
C GLN A 54 0.40 -10.44 -1.71
N GLN A 55 1.19 -9.37 -1.84
CA GLN A 55 0.91 -8.10 -1.17
C GLN A 55 -0.39 -7.48 -1.65
N MET A 56 -0.66 -7.46 -2.97
CA MET A 56 -1.92 -6.94 -3.51
C MET A 56 -3.13 -7.73 -3.01
N MET A 57 -3.04 -9.06 -2.99
CA MET A 57 -4.10 -9.93 -2.45
C MET A 57 -4.32 -9.67 -0.96
N LEU A 58 -3.25 -9.50 -0.19
CA LEU A 58 -3.34 -9.21 1.23
C LEU A 58 -4.04 -7.86 1.47
N ILE A 59 -3.69 -6.82 0.70
CA ILE A 59 -4.34 -5.50 0.76
C ILE A 59 -5.84 -5.63 0.46
N ARG A 60 -6.20 -6.29 -0.66
CA ARG A 60 -7.59 -6.50 -1.07
C ARG A 60 -8.40 -7.19 0.02
N LEU A 61 -7.91 -8.32 0.52
CA LEU A 61 -8.63 -9.13 1.50
C LEU A 61 -8.75 -8.44 2.85
N VAL A 62 -7.72 -7.70 3.29
CA VAL A 62 -7.81 -6.88 4.51
C VAL A 62 -8.90 -5.83 4.34
N GLU A 63 -8.89 -5.07 3.25
CA GLU A 63 -9.84 -3.98 3.05
C GLU A 63 -11.28 -4.46 2.86
N GLU A 64 -11.49 -5.57 2.12
CA GLU A 64 -12.81 -6.22 2.03
C GLU A 64 -13.29 -6.68 3.40
N ARG A 65 -12.43 -7.32 4.20
CA ARG A 65 -12.77 -7.74 5.56
C ARG A 65 -13.09 -6.56 6.47
N LEU A 66 -12.40 -5.43 6.34
CA LEU A 66 -12.71 -4.23 7.10
C LEU A 66 -14.10 -3.68 6.74
N LEU A 67 -14.51 -3.73 5.46
CA LEU A 67 -15.85 -3.35 5.06
C LEU A 67 -16.91 -4.30 5.65
N ASP A 68 -16.64 -5.61 5.66
CA ASP A 68 -17.53 -6.60 6.29
C ASP A 68 -17.68 -6.36 7.80
N LEU A 69 -16.57 -6.17 8.51
CA LEU A 69 -16.58 -5.88 9.96
C LEU A 69 -17.32 -4.57 10.27
N PHE A 70 -17.19 -3.56 9.40
CA PHE A 70 -17.96 -2.34 9.53
C PHE A 70 -19.47 -2.61 9.37
N SER A 71 -19.87 -3.41 8.38
CA SER A 71 -21.29 -3.75 8.16
C SER A 71 -21.92 -4.49 9.34
N GLN A 72 -21.10 -5.22 10.11
CA GLN A 72 -21.47 -5.93 11.34
C GLN A 72 -21.49 -5.03 12.59
N GLY A 73 -21.11 -3.75 12.48
CA GLY A 73 -21.03 -2.83 13.61
C GLY A 73 -19.81 -3.04 14.51
N LEU A 74 -18.79 -3.77 14.03
CA LEU A 74 -17.57 -4.08 14.80
C LEU A 74 -16.47 -3.02 14.66
N LEU A 75 -16.60 -2.10 13.70
CA LEU A 75 -15.69 -0.97 13.49
C LEU A 75 -16.41 0.35 13.76
N PHE A 76 -15.69 1.31 14.34
CA PHE A 76 -16.20 2.66 14.61
C PHE A 76 -15.50 3.71 13.74
N GLY A 77 -16.22 4.79 13.41
CA GLY A 77 -15.68 5.91 12.66
C GLY A 77 -15.74 5.71 11.14
N THR A 78 -14.64 5.97 10.45
CA THR A 78 -14.57 5.93 8.99
C THR A 78 -13.51 4.96 8.51
N THR A 79 -13.81 4.24 7.43
CA THR A 79 -12.89 3.29 6.79
C THR A 79 -12.78 3.66 5.32
N HIS A 80 -11.59 3.98 4.84
CA HIS A 80 -11.37 4.42 3.46
C HIS A 80 -10.44 3.44 2.76
N THR A 81 -11.02 2.58 1.93
CA THR A 81 -10.27 1.54 1.23
C THR A 81 -9.58 2.07 -0.02
N SER A 82 -8.48 1.44 -0.38
CA SER A 82 -7.73 1.59 -1.62
C SER A 82 -8.08 0.52 -2.67
N ILE A 83 -9.11 -0.32 -2.45
CA ILE A 83 -9.57 -1.36 -3.39
C ILE A 83 -9.59 -0.88 -4.86
N GLY A 84 -8.75 -1.52 -5.68
CA GLY A 84 -8.47 -1.19 -7.09
C GLY A 84 -7.15 -0.43 -7.33
N GLN A 85 -6.51 0.07 -6.27
CA GLN A 85 -5.28 0.86 -6.29
C GLN A 85 -4.10 0.12 -5.66
N GLU A 86 -4.22 -1.20 -5.43
CA GLU A 86 -3.21 -2.02 -4.75
C GLU A 86 -1.87 -2.01 -5.49
N ALA A 87 -1.90 -1.95 -6.82
CA ALA A 87 -0.72 -1.90 -7.65
C ALA A 87 0.12 -0.63 -7.43
N ASN A 88 -0.52 0.52 -7.18
CA ASN A 88 0.18 1.76 -6.84
C ASN A 88 0.95 1.61 -5.53
N ALA A 89 0.26 1.12 -4.51
CA ALA A 89 0.84 0.92 -3.19
C ALA A 89 2.02 -0.05 -3.24
N VAL A 90 1.83 -1.22 -3.85
CA VAL A 90 2.88 -2.25 -3.96
C VAL A 90 4.03 -1.77 -4.83
N GLY A 91 3.77 -1.16 -5.98
CA GLY A 91 4.83 -0.72 -6.89
C GLY A 91 5.71 0.36 -6.28
N VAL A 92 5.10 1.43 -5.74
CA VAL A 92 5.87 2.55 -5.18
C VAL A 92 6.59 2.16 -3.89
N ILE A 93 5.91 1.50 -2.96
CA ILE A 93 6.49 1.23 -1.64
C ILE A 93 7.65 0.23 -1.70
N ASN A 94 7.60 -0.74 -2.61
CA ASN A 94 8.71 -1.69 -2.76
C ASN A 94 9.95 -1.06 -3.40
N ALA A 95 9.84 0.10 -4.07
CA ALA A 95 10.98 0.83 -4.62
C ALA A 95 11.75 1.65 -3.57
N LEU A 96 11.25 1.73 -2.33
CA LEU A 96 11.85 2.48 -1.24
C LEU A 96 12.89 1.68 -0.47
N ASP A 97 13.86 2.41 0.08
CA ASP A 97 14.73 1.89 1.12
C ASP A 97 14.10 2.19 2.49
N ARG A 98 13.52 1.16 3.12
CA ARG A 98 12.71 1.30 4.34
C ARG A 98 13.50 1.79 5.55
N ASP A 99 14.81 1.63 5.56
CA ASP A 99 15.66 2.03 6.69
C ASP A 99 15.89 3.55 6.71
N ARG A 100 15.79 4.21 5.55
CA ARG A 100 16.03 5.66 5.42
C ARG A 100 14.85 6.47 4.90
N ASP A 101 14.10 5.95 3.94
CA ASP A 101 13.07 6.72 3.25
C ASP A 101 11.82 6.88 4.10
N ILE A 102 11.13 8.00 3.90
CA ILE A 102 9.98 8.42 4.70
C ILE A 102 8.72 8.35 3.85
N VAL A 103 7.65 7.81 4.40
CA VAL A 103 6.35 7.69 3.72
C VAL A 103 5.32 8.55 4.43
N TRP A 104 4.70 9.44 3.67
CA TRP A 104 3.53 10.22 4.06
C TRP A 104 2.34 9.81 3.21
N SER A 105 1.46 8.98 3.77
CA SER A 105 0.26 8.49 3.10
C SER A 105 -0.97 9.34 3.41
N ASN A 106 -1.89 9.41 2.46
CA ASN A 106 -3.23 9.97 2.64
C ASN A 106 -4.17 9.03 3.43
N HIS A 107 -5.44 9.39 3.55
CA HIS A 107 -6.47 8.64 4.29
C HIS A 107 -6.74 7.21 3.80
N ARG A 108 -6.39 6.85 2.55
CA ARG A 108 -6.49 5.47 2.01
C ARG A 108 -5.19 4.70 2.25
N CYS A 109 -4.65 4.82 3.46
CA CYS A 109 -3.29 4.38 3.77
C CYS A 109 -3.10 2.87 3.93
N HIS A 110 -4.16 2.06 4.00
CA HIS A 110 -4.04 0.64 4.36
C HIS A 110 -3.15 -0.12 3.38
N GLY A 111 -3.37 0.08 2.07
CA GLY A 111 -2.51 -0.49 1.03
C GLY A 111 -1.04 -0.09 1.18
N HIS A 112 -0.77 1.20 1.35
CA HIS A 112 0.60 1.72 1.55
C HIS A 112 1.25 1.13 2.81
N PHE A 113 0.49 1.06 3.90
CA PHE A 113 0.97 0.56 5.18
C PHE A 113 1.31 -0.93 5.12
N ILE A 114 0.44 -1.75 4.53
CA ILE A 114 0.67 -3.20 4.38
C ILE A 114 1.87 -3.46 3.47
N ALA A 115 2.01 -2.73 2.36
CA ALA A 115 3.17 -2.86 1.47
C ALA A 115 4.48 -2.42 2.16
N TYR A 116 4.41 -1.45 3.07
CA TYR A 116 5.57 -0.91 3.80
C TYR A 116 6.00 -1.84 4.93
N SER A 117 5.07 -2.27 5.76
CA SER A 117 5.33 -2.93 7.04
C SER A 117 5.15 -4.46 7.02
N GLY A 118 4.22 -4.97 6.22
CA GLY A 118 3.72 -6.34 6.32
C GLY A 118 2.83 -6.59 7.56
N GLU A 119 2.53 -5.57 8.37
CA GLU A 119 1.83 -5.70 9.65
C GLU A 119 0.31 -5.72 9.50
N VAL A 120 -0.27 -6.88 9.19
CA VAL A 120 -1.73 -7.02 9.05
C VAL A 120 -2.44 -7.07 10.41
N GLU A 121 -1.92 -7.86 11.34
CA GLU A 121 -2.54 -8.03 12.66
C GLU A 121 -2.62 -6.71 13.43
N GLY A 122 -1.51 -5.98 13.48
CA GLY A 122 -1.46 -4.67 14.12
C GLY A 122 -2.36 -3.63 13.45
N LEU A 123 -2.51 -3.65 12.12
CA LEU A 123 -3.42 -2.75 11.40
C LEU A 123 -4.88 -3.04 11.73
N ILE A 124 -5.31 -4.30 11.65
CA ILE A 124 -6.69 -4.68 11.96
C ILE A 124 -7.02 -4.36 13.42
N ALA A 125 -6.10 -4.69 14.34
CA ALA A 125 -6.24 -4.32 15.76
C ALA A 125 -6.36 -2.81 15.96
N GLU A 126 -5.57 -1.99 15.24
CA GLU A 126 -5.64 -0.53 15.29
C GLU A 126 -7.01 -0.01 14.87
N ILE A 127 -7.53 -0.49 13.75
CA ILE A 127 -8.82 -0.05 13.20
C ILE A 127 -9.99 -0.54 14.07
N MET A 128 -9.86 -1.71 14.69
CA MET A 128 -10.81 -2.24 15.68
C MET A 128 -10.68 -1.57 17.07
N GLY A 129 -9.79 -0.58 17.23
CA GLY A 129 -9.61 0.16 18.47
C GLY A 129 -9.04 -0.69 19.62
N ARG A 130 -8.15 -1.62 19.32
CA ARG A 130 -7.57 -2.58 20.28
C ARG A 130 -6.22 -2.11 20.81
N VAL A 131 -5.89 -2.46 22.06
CA VAL A 131 -4.60 -2.11 22.70
C VAL A 131 -3.38 -2.65 21.95
N THR A 132 -3.56 -3.73 21.18
CA THR A 132 -2.54 -4.35 20.35
C THR A 132 -2.39 -3.68 18.98
N GLY A 133 -3.16 -2.63 18.69
CA GLY A 133 -3.01 -1.83 17.48
C GLY A 133 -1.64 -1.15 17.39
N ILE A 134 -1.19 -0.88 16.18
CA ILE A 134 0.12 -0.28 15.88
C ILE A 134 0.34 1.07 16.58
N CYS A 135 -0.73 1.83 16.80
CA CYS A 135 -0.74 3.10 17.53
C CYS A 135 -1.54 2.99 18.85
N GLY A 136 -1.68 1.77 19.37
CA GLY A 136 -2.42 1.46 20.60
C GLY A 136 -3.93 1.62 20.46
N GLY A 137 -4.50 1.46 19.25
CA GLY A 137 -5.93 1.51 18.99
C GLY A 137 -6.53 2.91 19.04
N ARG A 138 -5.74 3.94 18.71
CA ARG A 138 -6.11 5.37 18.84
C ARG A 138 -6.10 6.13 17.52
N GLY A 139 -5.23 5.77 16.59
CA GLY A 139 -5.12 6.37 15.27
C GLY A 139 -6.20 5.89 14.31
N GLY A 140 -6.74 4.69 14.53
CA GLY A 140 -7.82 4.11 13.73
C GLY A 140 -7.45 3.98 12.26
N SER A 141 -8.41 4.22 11.36
CA SER A 141 -8.21 3.98 9.92
C SER A 141 -7.27 4.97 9.21
N GLN A 142 -7.01 6.15 9.76
CA GLN A 142 -6.41 7.25 9.00
C GLN A 142 -5.09 7.78 9.60
N HIS A 143 -4.79 7.51 10.86
CA HIS A 143 -3.64 8.10 11.57
C HIS A 143 -2.66 7.02 12.03
N LEU A 144 -1.96 6.41 11.07
CA LEU A 144 -0.95 5.39 11.35
C LEU A 144 0.43 6.04 11.52
N CYS A 145 1.20 5.52 12.45
CA CYS A 145 2.59 5.88 12.68
C CYS A 145 3.38 4.62 13.01
N PHE A 146 4.32 4.24 12.14
CA PHE A 146 5.15 3.04 12.29
C PHE A 146 6.49 3.24 11.61
N ARG A 147 7.57 3.34 12.39
CA ARG A 147 8.92 3.64 11.86
C ARG A 147 8.89 4.93 11.03
N ASN A 148 9.30 4.89 9.76
CA ASN A 148 9.29 6.04 8.85
C ASN A 148 7.97 6.16 8.06
N PHE A 149 6.93 5.40 8.40
CA PHE A 149 5.60 5.49 7.79
C PHE A 149 4.66 6.33 8.66
N HIS A 150 4.03 7.30 8.03
CA HIS A 150 3.04 8.17 8.63
C HIS A 150 1.82 8.31 7.71
N SER A 151 0.63 8.41 8.28
CA SER A 151 -0.58 8.80 7.54
C SER A 151 -1.43 9.80 8.31
N ASN A 152 -2.20 10.60 7.57
CA ASN A 152 -3.27 11.39 8.16
C ASN A 152 -4.44 11.57 7.20
N GLY A 153 -5.58 12.02 7.74
CA GLY A 153 -6.81 12.25 6.99
C GLY A 153 -6.99 13.64 6.38
N ILE A 154 -6.08 14.59 6.65
CA ILE A 154 -6.23 15.98 6.21
C ILE A 154 -5.75 16.09 4.77
N GLN A 155 -6.68 16.38 3.85
CA GLN A 155 -6.36 16.53 2.43
C GLN A 155 -5.32 17.64 2.23
N GLY A 156 -4.25 17.32 1.50
CA GLY A 156 -3.12 18.24 1.26
C GLY A 156 -2.22 18.52 2.48
N GLY A 157 -2.69 18.28 3.71
CA GLY A 157 -1.97 18.64 4.94
C GLY A 157 -0.65 17.89 5.16
N ILE A 158 -0.46 16.72 4.57
CA ILE A 158 0.81 15.97 4.59
C ILE A 158 1.88 16.53 3.66
N ALA A 159 1.51 17.28 2.62
CA ALA A 159 2.48 17.77 1.63
C ALA A 159 3.59 18.64 2.25
N PRO A 160 3.29 19.67 3.08
CA PRO A 160 4.36 20.49 3.67
C PRO A 160 5.19 19.70 4.68
N VAL A 161 4.59 18.74 5.38
CA VAL A 161 5.30 17.87 6.35
C VAL A 161 6.28 16.96 5.62
N ALA A 162 5.89 16.39 4.47
CA ALA A 162 6.77 15.60 3.64
C ALA A 162 7.99 16.40 3.18
N VAL A 163 7.79 17.63 2.70
CA VAL A 163 8.88 18.54 2.31
C VAL A 163 9.80 18.84 3.49
N GLY A 164 9.25 19.20 4.65
CA GLY A 164 10.05 19.47 5.85
C GLY A 164 10.86 18.24 6.30
N SER A 165 10.24 17.06 6.32
CA SER A 165 10.91 15.81 6.71
C SER A 165 12.04 15.40 5.75
N ALA A 166 11.84 15.62 4.44
CA ALA A 166 12.87 15.37 3.43
C ALA A 166 14.06 16.32 3.59
N LEU A 167 13.81 17.59 3.90
CA LEU A 167 14.88 18.57 4.16
C LEU A 167 15.65 18.22 5.43
N ALA A 168 14.96 17.81 6.50
CA ALA A 168 15.60 17.44 7.76
C ALA A 168 16.55 16.25 7.63
N ARG A 169 16.27 15.32 6.72
CA ARG A 169 17.06 14.08 6.51
C ARG A 169 17.81 14.06 5.17
N LYS A 170 17.96 15.22 4.53
CA LYS A 170 18.59 15.36 3.22
C LYS A 170 20.04 14.85 3.23
N ASP A 171 20.80 15.17 4.27
CA ASP A 171 22.21 14.79 4.40
C ASP A 171 22.41 13.30 4.72
N GLU A 172 21.36 12.60 5.18
CA GLU A 172 21.34 11.13 5.31
C GLU A 172 21.06 10.45 3.94
N GLY A 173 20.83 11.25 2.90
CA GLY A 173 20.42 10.76 1.58
C GLY A 173 19.02 10.17 1.57
N ALA A 174 18.15 10.49 2.54
CA ALA A 174 16.77 10.04 2.59
C ALA A 174 15.89 10.72 1.53
N VAL A 175 14.91 10.00 1.02
CA VAL A 175 13.83 10.54 0.17
C VAL A 175 12.52 10.46 0.94
N ALA A 176 11.72 11.53 0.92
CA ALA A 176 10.34 11.45 1.37
C ALA A 176 9.40 11.20 0.19
N VAL A 177 8.43 10.32 0.37
CA VAL A 177 7.34 10.09 -0.56
C VAL A 177 6.05 10.58 0.06
N VAL A 178 5.27 11.35 -0.69
CA VAL A 178 3.94 11.80 -0.27
C VAL A 178 2.87 11.36 -1.27
N PHE A 179 1.90 10.59 -0.79
CA PHE A 179 0.78 10.09 -1.60
C PHE A 179 -0.42 11.04 -1.53
N LEU A 180 -0.89 11.51 -2.69
CA LEU A 180 -2.01 12.43 -2.82
C LEU A 180 -3.01 11.88 -3.85
N GLY A 181 -4.31 12.05 -3.62
CA GLY A 181 -5.34 11.76 -4.63
C GLY A 181 -5.59 12.94 -5.58
N ASP A 182 -6.24 12.69 -6.72
CA ASP A 182 -6.64 13.72 -7.70
C ASP A 182 -7.46 14.87 -7.10
N GLY A 183 -8.38 14.58 -6.17
CA GLY A 183 -9.13 15.63 -5.48
C GLY A 183 -8.26 16.61 -4.69
N THR A 184 -7.04 16.21 -4.33
CA THR A 184 -6.09 17.04 -3.56
C THR A 184 -5.49 18.16 -4.40
N MET A 185 -5.71 18.14 -5.72
CA MET A 185 -5.27 19.22 -6.60
C MET A 185 -6.04 20.53 -6.36
N GLY A 186 -7.12 20.52 -5.58
CA GLY A 186 -7.78 21.74 -5.09
C GLY A 186 -7.07 22.43 -3.92
N GLU A 187 -6.09 21.77 -3.28
CA GLU A 187 -5.50 22.27 -2.03
C GLU A 187 -4.29 23.16 -2.26
N GLY A 188 -4.34 24.40 -1.72
CA GLY A 188 -3.26 25.38 -1.80
C GLY A 188 -1.92 24.87 -1.24
N ALA A 189 -1.98 24.11 -0.15
CA ALA A 189 -0.81 23.54 0.53
C ALA A 189 0.04 22.65 -0.39
N VAL A 190 -0.54 22.00 -1.40
CA VAL A 190 0.23 21.19 -2.38
C VAL A 190 1.12 22.09 -3.23
N TYR A 191 0.61 23.22 -3.70
CA TYR A 191 1.35 24.15 -4.55
C TYR A 191 2.42 24.92 -3.78
N GLU A 192 2.11 25.33 -2.55
CA GLU A 192 3.10 25.89 -1.63
C GLU A 192 4.24 24.90 -1.38
N SER A 193 3.89 23.61 -1.17
CA SER A 193 4.87 22.54 -0.98
C SER A 193 5.72 22.30 -2.22
N LEU A 194 5.14 22.28 -3.43
CA LEU A 194 5.89 22.18 -4.69
C LEU A 194 6.90 23.33 -4.83
N ASN A 195 6.45 24.57 -4.56
CA ASN A 195 7.31 25.74 -4.60
C ASN A 195 8.49 25.61 -3.62
N LEU A 196 8.22 25.30 -2.35
CA LEU A 196 9.28 25.17 -1.34
C LEU A 196 10.21 23.99 -1.63
N ALA A 197 9.68 22.85 -2.10
CA ALA A 197 10.50 21.71 -2.49
C ALA A 197 11.46 22.06 -3.63
N SER A 198 11.01 22.83 -4.62
CA SER A 198 11.86 23.32 -5.71
C SER A 198 12.92 24.31 -5.23
N VAL A 199 12.53 25.32 -4.45
CA VAL A 199 13.44 26.36 -3.93
C VAL A 199 14.53 25.76 -3.05
N PHE A 200 14.16 24.85 -2.15
CA PHE A 200 15.09 24.25 -1.18
C PHE A 200 15.75 22.96 -1.68
N ALA A 201 15.46 22.55 -2.91
CA ALA A 201 15.99 21.31 -3.48
C ALA A 201 15.72 20.12 -2.51
N ALA A 202 14.46 19.99 -2.09
CA ALA A 202 14.03 18.94 -1.17
C ALA A 202 13.92 17.60 -1.90
N PRO A 203 14.45 16.49 -1.35
CA PRO A 203 14.37 15.17 -1.97
C PRO A 203 12.99 14.53 -1.73
N VAL A 204 11.96 15.00 -2.46
CA VAL A 204 10.57 14.55 -2.31
C VAL A 204 10.01 13.98 -3.61
N VAL A 205 9.34 12.81 -3.52
CA VAL A 205 8.48 12.29 -4.59
C VAL A 205 7.03 12.59 -4.22
N PHE A 206 6.36 13.42 -5.02
CA PHE A 206 4.90 13.62 -4.93
C PHE A 206 4.22 12.56 -5.78
N VAL A 207 3.63 11.55 -5.14
CA VAL A 207 2.92 10.45 -5.81
C VAL A 207 1.45 10.81 -5.92
N ILE A 208 0.95 10.89 -7.14
CA ILE A 208 -0.44 11.26 -7.42
C ILE A 208 -1.19 10.03 -7.89
N GLU A 209 -2.15 9.60 -7.09
CA GLU A 209 -3.06 8.51 -7.41
C GLU A 209 -4.35 9.09 -7.99
N ASP A 210 -4.41 9.16 -9.31
CA ASP A 210 -5.55 9.71 -10.01
C ASP A 210 -6.61 8.63 -10.23
N ASN A 211 -7.63 8.63 -9.37
CA ASN A 211 -8.74 7.69 -9.44
C ASN A 211 -10.03 8.29 -10.01
N GLU A 212 -9.93 9.46 -10.66
CA GLU A 212 -11.01 10.20 -11.34
C GLU A 212 -12.16 10.71 -10.46
N ILE A 213 -12.11 10.53 -9.14
CA ILE A 213 -13.22 10.90 -8.26
C ILE A 213 -12.81 11.31 -6.84
N ALA A 214 -13.20 12.52 -6.46
CA ALA A 214 -13.10 13.00 -5.09
C ALA A 214 -14.43 12.76 -4.36
N GLN A 215 -14.48 11.71 -3.53
CA GLN A 215 -15.71 11.26 -2.85
C GLN A 215 -16.81 10.86 -3.83
N THR A 216 -17.70 11.79 -4.16
CA THR A 216 -18.79 11.65 -5.14
C THR A 216 -18.59 12.53 -6.38
N THR A 217 -17.60 13.44 -6.36
CA THR A 217 -17.41 14.46 -7.38
C THR A 217 -16.43 13.99 -8.44
N PRO A 218 -16.86 13.81 -9.71
CA PRO A 218 -15.95 13.50 -10.81
C PRO A 218 -14.86 14.57 -10.94
N LYS A 219 -13.62 14.13 -11.17
CA LYS A 219 -12.44 14.99 -11.28
C LYS A 219 -12.62 16.18 -12.22
N HIS A 220 -13.23 15.97 -13.40
CA HIS A 220 -13.40 17.02 -14.42
C HIS A 220 -14.25 18.21 -13.95
N LEU A 221 -15.00 18.08 -12.85
CA LEU A 221 -15.78 19.19 -12.26
C LEU A 221 -14.95 20.05 -11.28
N THR A 222 -13.81 19.55 -10.80
CA THR A 222 -13.04 20.18 -9.72
C THR A 222 -11.58 20.43 -10.06
N VAL A 223 -11.04 19.73 -11.05
CA VAL A 223 -9.64 19.84 -11.46
C VAL A 223 -9.56 20.36 -12.90
N SER A 224 -9.12 21.61 -13.04
CA SER A 224 -8.88 22.24 -14.34
C SER A 224 -7.47 21.97 -14.85
N GLY A 225 -7.31 21.72 -16.15
CA GLY A 225 -6.00 21.49 -16.78
C GLY A 225 -5.41 20.11 -16.49
N SER A 226 -4.15 19.91 -16.86
CA SER A 226 -3.49 18.59 -16.76
C SER A 226 -2.90 18.36 -15.37
N ILE A 227 -3.23 17.24 -14.72
CA ILE A 227 -2.54 16.79 -13.49
C ILE A 227 -1.08 16.41 -13.80
N VAL A 228 -0.82 15.83 -14.98
CA VAL A 228 0.52 15.41 -15.41
C VAL A 228 1.45 16.62 -15.57
N ALA A 229 0.96 17.71 -16.16
CA ALA A 229 1.74 18.93 -16.37
C ALA A 229 1.74 19.88 -15.16
N ARG A 230 1.03 19.54 -14.07
CA ARG A 230 0.76 20.47 -12.96
C ARG A 230 2.01 20.92 -12.22
N ALA A 231 3.04 20.08 -12.20
CA ALA A 231 4.30 20.34 -11.52
C ALA A 231 5.31 21.11 -12.42
N GLU A 232 5.06 21.19 -13.73
CA GLU A 232 5.97 21.82 -14.71
C GLU A 232 6.26 23.30 -14.40
N PRO A 233 5.29 24.16 -14.04
CA PRO A 233 5.56 25.57 -13.71
C PRO A 233 6.50 25.76 -12.50
N PHE A 234 6.64 24.73 -11.65
CA PHE A 234 7.53 24.75 -10.49
C PHE A 234 8.93 24.18 -10.82
N GLY A 235 9.20 23.85 -12.09
CA GLY A 235 10.45 23.22 -12.52
C GLY A 235 10.60 21.78 -12.04
N VAL A 236 9.50 21.10 -11.71
CA VAL A 236 9.49 19.74 -11.18
C VAL A 236 9.25 18.75 -12.31
N ARG A 237 10.13 17.75 -12.44
CA ARG A 237 10.01 16.70 -13.47
C ARG A 237 8.84 15.78 -13.15
N THR A 238 8.03 15.47 -14.16
CA THR A 238 6.98 14.46 -14.09
C THR A 238 7.44 13.11 -14.64
N PHE A 239 7.13 12.05 -13.89
CA PHE A 239 7.10 10.65 -14.30
C PHE A 239 5.63 10.23 -14.34
N ALA A 240 5.16 9.61 -15.41
CA ALA A 240 3.74 9.31 -15.56
C ALA A 240 3.52 7.90 -16.09
N TYR A 241 2.54 7.21 -15.52
CA TYR A 241 2.07 5.92 -16.00
C TYR A 241 0.55 5.86 -16.00
N ASP A 242 -0.01 5.38 -17.11
CA ASP A 242 -1.42 5.03 -17.22
C ASP A 242 -1.57 3.52 -17.31
N GLY A 243 -1.78 2.90 -16.15
CA GLY A 243 -1.90 1.46 -16.00
C GLY A 243 -1.82 1.04 -14.54
N ASN A 244 -2.26 -0.19 -14.27
CA ASN A 244 -2.29 -0.75 -12.92
C ASN A 244 -1.39 -2.00 -12.80
N ASP A 245 -0.25 -2.02 -13.49
CA ASP A 245 0.75 -3.09 -13.37
C ASP A 245 1.76 -2.77 -12.27
N PRO A 246 1.80 -3.50 -11.14
CA PRO A 246 2.71 -3.20 -10.03
C PRO A 246 4.18 -3.29 -10.42
N ILE A 247 4.55 -4.08 -11.43
CA ILE A 247 5.93 -4.22 -11.89
C ILE A 247 6.35 -2.95 -12.64
N ALA A 248 5.51 -2.48 -13.57
CA ALA A 248 5.78 -1.24 -14.31
C ALA A 248 5.80 -0.02 -13.38
N ILE A 249 4.89 0.02 -12.39
CA ILE A 249 4.86 1.08 -11.38
C ILE A 249 6.13 1.04 -10.52
N TYR A 250 6.58 -0.16 -10.13
CA TYR A 250 7.84 -0.32 -9.39
C TYR A 250 9.05 0.18 -10.17
N GLU A 251 9.18 -0.18 -11.44
CA GLU A 251 10.27 0.27 -12.31
C GLU A 251 10.25 1.81 -12.47
N LEU A 252 9.08 2.40 -12.70
CA LEU A 252 8.94 3.85 -12.79
C LEU A 252 9.24 4.55 -11.46
N ALA A 253 8.80 3.97 -10.34
CA ALA A 253 9.08 4.48 -9.00
C ALA A 253 10.58 4.40 -8.68
N GLN A 254 11.29 3.34 -9.09
CA GLN A 254 12.74 3.26 -8.98
C GLN A 254 13.43 4.38 -9.76
N GLU A 255 13.00 4.66 -10.99
CA GLU A 255 13.54 5.77 -11.78
C GLU A 255 13.28 7.12 -11.08
N ALA A 256 12.05 7.34 -10.62
CA ALA A 256 11.65 8.57 -9.94
C ALA A 256 12.42 8.80 -8.64
N ILE A 257 12.47 7.80 -7.76
CA ILE A 257 13.20 7.85 -6.48
C ILE A 257 14.71 7.99 -6.74
N GLY A 258 15.25 7.26 -7.71
CA GLY A 258 16.65 7.36 -8.12
C GLY A 258 17.01 8.77 -8.62
N TYR A 259 16.15 9.39 -9.42
CA TYR A 259 16.29 10.78 -9.84
C TYR A 259 16.30 11.74 -8.65
N VAL A 260 15.32 11.64 -7.75
CA VAL A 260 15.19 12.52 -6.57
C VAL A 260 16.43 12.38 -5.68
N ARG A 261 16.87 11.15 -5.41
CA ARG A 261 18.05 10.89 -4.58
C ARG A 261 19.33 11.43 -5.22
N ALA A 262 19.53 11.20 -6.51
CA ALA A 262 20.75 11.62 -7.22
C ALA A 262 20.82 13.14 -7.46
N LYS A 263 19.68 13.81 -7.66
CA LYS A 263 19.64 15.24 -7.99
C LYS A 263 19.31 16.12 -6.79
N SER A 264 18.84 15.55 -5.69
CA SER A 264 18.25 16.29 -4.57
C SER A 264 17.23 17.31 -5.07
N ARG A 265 16.32 16.88 -5.94
CA ARG A 265 15.25 17.72 -6.51
C ARG A 265 13.94 16.95 -6.40
N PRO A 266 12.81 17.63 -6.18
CA PRO A 266 11.53 16.94 -6.13
C PRO A 266 11.16 16.38 -7.51
N CYS A 267 10.28 15.38 -7.52
CA CYS A 267 9.60 14.95 -8.74
C CYS A 267 8.12 14.69 -8.49
N TRP A 268 7.36 14.63 -9.59
CA TRP A 268 5.95 14.34 -9.62
C TRP A 268 5.75 12.96 -10.26
N LEU A 269 5.30 11.97 -9.50
CA LEU A 269 4.99 10.63 -9.99
C LEU A 269 3.49 10.48 -10.15
N TYR A 270 2.99 10.62 -11.37
CA TYR A 270 1.58 10.48 -11.70
C TYR A 270 1.22 9.03 -12.04
N LEU A 271 0.25 8.47 -11.34
CA LEU A 271 -0.27 7.12 -11.53
C LEU A 271 -1.78 7.18 -11.74
N ARG A 272 -2.23 6.86 -12.96
CA ARG A 272 -3.66 6.74 -13.28
C ARG A 272 -4.19 5.38 -12.85
N THR A 273 -5.17 5.38 -11.96
CA THR A 273 -5.73 4.17 -11.31
C THR A 273 -7.24 4.25 -11.15
N GLU A 274 -7.93 3.24 -10.61
CA GLU A 274 -9.39 3.28 -10.41
C GLU A 274 -9.76 2.89 -8.99
N ARG A 275 -10.70 3.63 -8.39
CA ARG A 275 -11.31 3.23 -7.11
C ARG A 275 -12.47 2.29 -7.40
N ILE A 276 -12.32 0.99 -7.14
CA ILE A 276 -13.38 0.01 -7.37
C ILE A 276 -14.40 0.03 -6.23
N GLY A 277 -13.92 0.19 -4.98
CA GLY A 277 -14.78 0.29 -3.79
C GLY A 277 -15.46 1.66 -3.60
N PRO A 278 -16.37 1.77 -2.62
CA PRO A 278 -16.98 3.04 -2.23
C PRO A 278 -15.94 4.03 -1.72
N HIS A 279 -16.32 5.31 -1.58
CA HIS A 279 -15.40 6.34 -1.08
C HIS A 279 -14.90 6.02 0.33
N SER A 280 -15.81 5.55 1.18
CA SER A 280 -15.60 5.14 2.54
C SER A 280 -16.59 3.99 2.83
N LYS A 281 -16.86 3.69 4.10
CA LYS A 281 -18.05 2.94 4.51
C LYS A 281 -19.35 3.53 3.92
N GLY A 282 -20.23 2.67 3.41
CA GLY A 282 -21.55 3.05 2.89
C GLY A 282 -21.74 2.80 1.39
N ASP A 283 -22.88 3.25 0.87
CA ASP A 283 -23.29 3.01 -0.50
C ASP A 283 -22.43 3.76 -1.52
N ASP A 284 -22.19 3.12 -2.66
CA ASP A 284 -21.55 3.74 -3.81
C ASP A 284 -22.63 4.30 -4.75
N THR A 285 -22.74 5.62 -4.81
CA THR A 285 -23.75 6.30 -5.64
C THR A 285 -23.34 6.45 -7.11
N ARG A 286 -22.20 5.87 -7.52
CA ARG A 286 -21.78 5.90 -8.93
C ARG A 286 -22.72 5.04 -9.78
N PRO A 287 -22.98 5.44 -11.05
CA PRO A 287 -23.70 4.58 -11.99
C PRO A 287 -23.02 3.23 -12.17
N ALA A 288 -23.81 2.17 -12.37
CA ALA A 288 -23.30 0.79 -12.55
C ALA A 288 -22.23 0.69 -13.65
N GLU A 289 -22.45 1.37 -14.78
CA GLU A 289 -21.47 1.44 -15.89
C GLU A 289 -20.10 1.98 -15.43
N ARG A 290 -20.08 3.00 -14.56
CA ARG A 290 -18.83 3.55 -14.02
C ARG A 290 -18.12 2.56 -13.10
N LEU A 291 -18.87 1.77 -12.35
CA LEU A 291 -18.31 0.71 -11.51
C LEU A 291 -17.76 -0.45 -12.35
N GLU A 292 -18.45 -0.82 -13.43
CA GLU A 292 -17.97 -1.84 -14.37
C GLU A 292 -16.68 -1.39 -15.07
N GLN A 293 -16.61 -0.14 -15.52
CA GLN A 293 -15.39 0.46 -16.09
C GLN A 293 -14.22 0.43 -15.10
N ALA A 294 -14.47 0.78 -13.83
CA ALA A 294 -13.46 0.70 -12.78
C ALA A 294 -12.99 -0.75 -12.54
N ARG A 295 -13.93 -1.71 -12.48
CA ARG A 295 -13.62 -3.15 -12.31
C ARG A 295 -12.84 -3.73 -13.48
N ALA A 296 -13.06 -3.25 -14.71
CA ALA A 296 -12.28 -3.66 -15.88
C ALA A 296 -10.79 -3.30 -15.76
N ARG A 297 -10.44 -2.35 -14.87
CA ARG A 297 -9.07 -1.95 -14.56
C ARG A 297 -8.52 -2.58 -13.26
N ASP A 298 -9.18 -3.60 -12.69
CA ASP A 298 -8.70 -4.30 -11.49
C ASP A 298 -7.28 -4.89 -11.73
N PRO A 299 -6.29 -4.54 -10.90
CA PRO A 299 -4.92 -5.02 -11.08
C PRO A 299 -4.71 -6.48 -10.69
N ILE A 300 -5.60 -7.08 -9.89
CA ILE A 300 -5.43 -8.43 -9.35
C ILE A 300 -5.55 -9.51 -10.42
N PRO A 301 -6.61 -9.57 -11.27
CA PRO A 301 -6.75 -10.65 -12.25
C PRO A 301 -5.58 -10.78 -13.24
N PRO A 302 -5.02 -9.67 -13.80
CA PRO A 302 -3.80 -9.74 -14.61
C PRO A 302 -2.60 -10.30 -13.86
N MET A 303 -2.36 -9.87 -12.61
CA MET A 303 -1.23 -10.38 -11.81
C MET A 303 -1.41 -11.83 -11.40
N ARG A 304 -2.63 -12.25 -11.09
CA ARG A 304 -2.98 -13.64 -10.79
C ARG A 304 -2.56 -14.59 -11.91
N ARG A 305 -2.79 -14.20 -13.17
CA ARG A 305 -2.40 -15.00 -14.34
C ARG A 305 -0.89 -15.13 -14.53
N ARG A 306 -0.09 -14.28 -13.89
CA ARG A 306 1.39 -14.29 -13.99
C ARG A 306 2.06 -15.17 -12.94
N VAL A 307 1.31 -15.71 -11.97
CA VAL A 307 1.85 -16.52 -10.87
C VAL A 307 1.29 -17.94 -10.91
N ALA A 308 2.15 -18.94 -10.78
CA ALA A 308 1.77 -20.35 -10.95
C ALA A 308 1.00 -20.93 -9.74
N ASN A 309 1.27 -20.42 -8.55
CA ASN A 309 0.72 -20.88 -7.26
C ASN A 309 -0.31 -19.91 -6.67
N ALA A 310 -1.11 -19.30 -7.55
CA ALA A 310 -2.04 -18.24 -7.15
C ALA A 310 -3.06 -18.69 -6.10
N ASP A 311 -3.59 -19.90 -6.23
CA ASP A 311 -4.56 -20.47 -5.27
C ASP A 311 -3.97 -20.63 -3.86
N GLU A 312 -2.72 -21.09 -3.77
CA GLU A 312 -2.02 -21.25 -2.49
C GLU A 312 -1.76 -19.88 -1.83
N ILE A 313 -1.40 -18.88 -2.64
CA ILE A 313 -1.18 -17.50 -2.17
C ILE A 313 -2.50 -16.90 -1.65
N ASP A 314 -3.60 -17.08 -2.37
CA ASP A 314 -4.90 -16.58 -1.94
C ASP A 314 -5.34 -17.21 -0.62
N ALA A 315 -5.21 -18.55 -0.50
CA ALA A 315 -5.53 -19.28 0.72
C ALA A 315 -4.67 -18.84 1.90
N TYR A 316 -3.38 -18.61 1.66
CA TYR A 316 -2.46 -18.06 2.66
C TYR A 316 -2.89 -16.67 3.12
N CYS A 317 -3.13 -15.74 2.18
CA CYS A 317 -3.53 -14.38 2.51
C CYS A 317 -4.85 -14.36 3.28
N LEU A 318 -5.83 -15.18 2.90
CA LEU A 318 -7.09 -15.32 3.62
C LEU A 318 -6.85 -15.80 5.05
N ASN A 319 -6.01 -16.82 5.26
CA ASN A 319 -5.68 -17.30 6.60
C ASN A 319 -4.99 -16.23 7.46
N VAL A 320 -4.09 -15.42 6.87
CA VAL A 320 -3.46 -14.29 7.57
C VAL A 320 -4.50 -13.28 8.03
N VAL A 321 -5.46 -12.92 7.17
CA VAL A 321 -6.53 -11.98 7.50
C VAL A 321 -7.47 -12.53 8.58
N ASP A 322 -7.91 -13.79 8.44
CA ASP A 322 -8.79 -14.43 9.42
C ASP A 322 -8.16 -14.47 10.82
N ARG A 323 -6.91 -14.92 10.90
CA ARG A 323 -6.17 -14.97 12.17
C ARG A 323 -5.96 -13.59 12.78
N ALA A 324 -5.70 -12.59 11.95
CA ALA A 324 -5.55 -11.21 12.42
C ALA A 324 -6.85 -10.65 13.00
N VAL A 325 -8.00 -10.95 12.38
CA VAL A 325 -9.33 -10.59 12.90
C VAL A 325 -9.62 -11.32 14.22
N GLU A 326 -9.37 -12.62 14.29
CA GLU A 326 -9.56 -13.41 15.51
C GLU A 326 -8.71 -12.87 16.67
N SER A 327 -7.43 -12.58 16.41
CA SER A 327 -6.51 -12.00 17.40
C SER A 327 -6.99 -10.64 17.88
N ALA A 328 -7.39 -9.75 16.95
CA ALA A 328 -7.90 -8.43 17.29
C ALA A 328 -9.22 -8.49 18.06
N ALA A 329 -10.13 -9.42 17.73
CA ALA A 329 -11.38 -9.61 18.44
C ALA A 329 -11.17 -10.08 19.89
N ALA A 330 -10.16 -10.92 20.12
CA ALA A 330 -9.78 -11.39 21.46
C ALA A 330 -9.02 -10.34 22.30
N ALA A 331 -8.42 -9.33 21.65
CA ALA A 331 -7.68 -8.27 22.34
C ALA A 331 -8.61 -7.28 23.07
N ALA A 332 -8.12 -6.73 24.18
CA ALA A 332 -8.84 -5.68 24.90
C ALA A 332 -9.00 -4.41 24.05
N LEU A 333 -10.12 -3.71 24.22
CA LEU A 333 -10.30 -2.37 23.65
C LEU A 333 -9.28 -1.41 24.27
N ALA A 334 -8.74 -0.51 23.46
CA ALA A 334 -7.84 0.56 23.89
C ALA A 334 -8.53 1.58 24.80
N ARG A 335 -9.86 1.59 24.81
CA ARG A 335 -10.70 2.37 25.70
C ARG A 335 -11.78 1.47 26.30
N GLY A 336 -11.56 1.13 27.58
CA GLY A 336 -12.54 0.77 28.59
C GLY A 336 -12.24 1.60 29.82
#